data_AF-A0A960HV50-F1
#
_entry.id   AF-A0A960HV50-F1
#
_cell.length_a   1.000
_cell.length_b   1.000
_cell.length_c   1.000
_cell.angle_alpha   90.00
_cell.angle_beta   90.00
_cell.angle_gamma   90.00
#
_symmetry.space_group_name_H-M   'P 1'
#
loop_
_entity.id
_entity.type
_entity.pdbx_description
1 polymer ?
#
loop_
_entity_poly.entity_id
_entity_poly.type
_entity_poly.pdbx_seq_one_letter_code
_entity_poly.pdbx_strand_id
1 'polypeptide(L)'
;MASATGTGRRAGLDRDEVVDAAVALVEAGGADALTMRKLAATLGVATTTIYWHAGNRDELILAVVARVAEQTGPTEAAGDTPAERIVALAEQLWSASLAHRNVAALAHQAGATALLGHRYEEAMARELADAGITGDAAR
;
A
#
# COMPACT_ATOMS: atom_id res chain seq x y z
N MET A 1 -30.72 -39.15 -14.29
CA MET A 1 -31.59 -38.18 -13.58
C MET A 1 -30.78 -37.50 -12.50
N ALA A 2 -30.95 -36.17 -12.42
CA ALA A 2 -30.49 -35.24 -11.38
C ALA A 2 -28.98 -34.95 -11.28
N SER A 3 -28.58 -33.96 -12.10
CA SER A 3 -27.49 -33.03 -11.83
C SER A 3 -27.71 -32.28 -10.51
N ALA A 4 -26.65 -32.07 -9.74
CA ALA A 4 -26.61 -31.04 -8.69
C ALA A 4 -25.39 -30.15 -8.96
N THR A 5 -25.62 -29.09 -9.71
CA THR A 5 -24.72 -27.94 -9.83
C THR A 5 -24.68 -27.22 -8.48
N GLY A 6 -23.59 -27.40 -7.74
CA GLY A 6 -23.25 -26.54 -6.61
C GLY A 6 -22.81 -25.18 -7.14
N THR A 7 -23.76 -24.26 -7.26
CA THR A 7 -23.49 -22.83 -7.49
C THR A 7 -22.73 -22.31 -6.28
N GLY A 8 -21.40 -22.32 -6.36
CA GLY A 8 -20.51 -21.70 -5.39
C GLY A 8 -20.76 -20.19 -5.37
N ARG A 9 -21.61 -19.77 -4.42
CA ARG A 9 -21.63 -18.48 -3.73
C ARG A 9 -20.72 -17.43 -4.39
N ARG A 10 -21.30 -16.47 -5.12
CA ARG A 10 -20.68 -15.15 -5.29
C ARG A 10 -20.45 -14.61 -3.87
N ALA A 11 -19.26 -14.81 -3.32
CA ALA A 11 -18.77 -13.92 -2.28
C ALA A 11 -18.90 -12.53 -2.93
N GLY A 12 -19.74 -11.67 -2.34
CA GLY A 12 -19.88 -10.32 -2.86
C GLY A 12 -18.50 -9.70 -2.88
N LEU A 13 -18.12 -9.10 -4.00
CA LEU A 13 -16.90 -8.32 -4.10
C LEU A 13 -16.79 -7.46 -2.85
N ASP A 14 -15.69 -7.53 -2.12
CA ASP A 14 -15.46 -6.65 -0.99
C ASP A 14 -14.48 -5.52 -1.35
N ARG A 15 -14.35 -4.54 -0.45
CA ARG A 15 -13.49 -3.39 -0.71
C ARG A 15 -12.01 -3.80 -0.78
N ASP A 16 -11.61 -4.82 -0.04
CA ASP A 16 -10.22 -5.25 0.00
C ASP A 16 -9.81 -5.95 -1.30
N GLU A 17 -10.69 -6.76 -1.88
CA GLU A 17 -10.50 -7.36 -3.20
C GLU A 17 -10.35 -6.31 -4.30
N VAL A 18 -11.13 -5.22 -4.23
CA VAL A 18 -11.01 -4.10 -5.18
C VAL A 18 -9.67 -3.40 -5.04
N VAL A 19 -9.22 -3.16 -3.81
CA VAL A 19 -7.93 -2.49 -3.55
C VAL A 19 -6.76 -3.39 -3.94
N ASP A 20 -6.80 -4.69 -3.64
CA ASP A 20 -5.73 -5.63 -4.01
C ASP A 20 -5.60 -5.77 -5.54
N ALA A 21 -6.72 -5.83 -6.25
CA ALA A 21 -6.70 -5.83 -7.71
C ALA A 21 -6.16 -4.50 -8.28
N ALA A 22 -6.45 -3.37 -7.63
CA ALA A 22 -5.90 -2.08 -7.99
C ALA A 22 -4.38 -2.00 -7.75
N VAL A 23 -3.88 -2.52 -6.62
CA VAL A 23 -2.44 -2.66 -6.35
C VAL A 23 -1.78 -3.48 -7.46
N ALA A 24 -2.33 -4.66 -7.79
CA ALA A 24 -1.79 -5.52 -8.84
C ALA A 24 -1.75 -4.84 -10.22
N LEU A 25 -2.78 -4.05 -10.55
CA LEU A 25 -2.81 -3.28 -11.81
C LEU A 25 -1.71 -2.20 -11.87
N VAL A 26 -1.48 -1.49 -10.76
CA VAL A 26 -0.45 -0.46 -10.66
C VAL A 26 0.94 -1.10 -10.72
N GLU A 27 1.17 -2.19 -10.00
CA GLU A 27 2.45 -2.90 -10.03
C GLU A 27 2.79 -3.42 -11.44
N ALA A 28 1.80 -3.93 -12.18
CA ALA A 28 2.02 -4.43 -13.53
C ALA A 28 2.20 -3.35 -14.59
N GLY A 29 1.54 -2.19 -14.45
CA GLY A 29 1.41 -1.21 -15.54
C GLY A 29 1.61 0.25 -15.18
N GLY A 30 2.08 0.54 -13.96
CA GLY A 30 2.27 1.91 -13.48
C GLY A 30 0.95 2.65 -13.23
N ALA A 31 1.06 3.96 -12.96
CA ALA A 31 -0.07 4.82 -12.60
C ALA A 31 -1.17 4.88 -13.68
N ASP A 32 -0.79 4.87 -14.96
CA ASP A 32 -1.72 4.95 -16.09
C ASP A 32 -2.58 3.69 -16.25
N ALA A 33 -2.13 2.56 -15.72
CA ALA A 33 -2.92 1.34 -15.71
C ALA A 33 -4.14 1.44 -14.77
N LEU A 34 -4.11 2.31 -13.77
CA LEU A 34 -5.20 2.44 -12.80
C LEU A 34 -6.33 3.33 -13.34
N THR A 35 -7.33 2.67 -13.93
CA THR A 35 -8.59 3.29 -14.33
C THR A 35 -9.77 2.47 -13.80
N MET A 36 -10.87 3.14 -13.42
CA MET A 36 -12.08 2.47 -12.90
C MET A 36 -12.61 1.40 -13.86
N ARG A 37 -12.58 1.68 -15.17
CA ARG A 37 -13.03 0.76 -16.21
C ARG A 37 -12.13 -0.47 -16.34
N LYS A 38 -10.79 -0.29 -16.32
CA LYS A 38 -9.86 -1.42 -16.41
C LYS A 38 -9.94 -2.29 -15.16
N LEU A 39 -10.09 -1.68 -13.99
CA LEU A 39 -10.29 -2.39 -12.73
C LEU A 39 -11.59 -3.22 -12.74
N ALA A 40 -12.70 -2.61 -13.15
CA ALA A 40 -13.98 -3.30 -13.31
C ALA A 40 -13.88 -4.50 -14.27
N ALA A 41 -13.23 -4.30 -15.42
CA ALA A 41 -13.00 -5.36 -16.39
C ALA A 41 -12.11 -6.49 -15.84
N THR A 42 -11.09 -6.15 -15.06
CA THR A 42 -10.19 -7.12 -14.41
C THR A 42 -10.94 -7.97 -13.39
N LEU A 43 -11.88 -7.37 -12.66
CA LEU A 43 -12.70 -8.04 -11.65
C LEU A 43 -13.99 -8.68 -12.22
N GLY A 44 -14.28 -8.50 -13.52
CA GLY A 44 -15.49 -9.03 -14.15
C GLY A 44 -16.80 -8.41 -13.64
N VAL A 45 -16.77 -7.17 -13.18
CA VAL A 45 -17.92 -6.44 -12.62
C VAL A 45 -18.24 -5.16 -13.39
N ALA A 46 -19.40 -4.56 -13.12
CA ALA A 46 -19.74 -3.25 -13.67
C ALA A 46 -18.89 -2.15 -13.02
N THR A 47 -18.56 -1.09 -13.77
CA THR A 47 -17.80 0.05 -13.24
C THR A 47 -18.49 0.71 -12.05
N THR A 48 -19.83 0.75 -12.04
CA THR A 48 -20.63 1.27 -10.92
C THR A 48 -20.40 0.50 -9.62
N THR A 49 -20.12 -0.80 -9.70
CA THR A 49 -19.75 -1.62 -8.54
C THR A 49 -18.43 -1.17 -7.94
N ILE A 50 -17.42 -0.84 -8.78
CA ILE A 50 -16.14 -0.31 -8.29
C ILE A 50 -16.33 1.02 -7.57
N TYR A 51 -17.12 1.94 -8.14
CA TYR A 51 -17.43 3.21 -7.47
C TYR A 51 -18.14 3.01 -6.12
N TRP A 52 -18.98 1.99 -5.98
CA TRP A 52 -19.64 1.69 -4.72
C TRP A 52 -18.67 1.22 -3.62
N HIS A 53 -17.65 0.42 -3.97
CA HIS A 53 -16.67 -0.10 -3.01
C HIS A 53 -15.50 0.84 -2.72
N ALA A 54 -14.99 1.50 -3.75
CA ALA A 54 -13.75 2.28 -3.68
C ALA A 54 -13.97 3.79 -3.75
N GLY A 55 -15.20 4.24 -4.01
CA GLY A 55 -15.50 5.64 -4.20
C GLY A 55 -14.90 6.17 -5.50
N ASN A 56 -14.27 7.34 -5.46
CA ASN A 56 -13.66 7.95 -6.63
C ASN A 56 -12.22 7.47 -6.90
N ARG A 57 -11.61 7.94 -7.99
CA ARG A 57 -10.26 7.50 -8.38
C ARG A 57 -9.20 7.92 -7.36
N ASP A 58 -9.31 9.11 -6.79
CA ASP A 58 -8.31 9.62 -5.84
C ASP A 58 -8.40 8.87 -4.51
N GLU A 59 -9.62 8.57 -4.04
CA GLU A 59 -9.86 7.70 -2.89
C GLU A 59 -9.29 6.29 -3.09
N LEU A 60 -9.44 5.74 -4.30
CA LEU A 60 -8.84 4.46 -4.65
C LEU A 60 -7.30 4.52 -4.66
N ILE A 61 -6.71 5.61 -5.15
CA ILE A 61 -5.24 5.80 -5.11
C ILE A 61 -4.76 5.82 -3.66
N LEU A 62 -5.41 6.59 -2.79
CA LEU A 62 -5.05 6.63 -1.37
C LEU A 62 -5.17 5.25 -0.72
N ALA A 63 -6.21 4.48 -1.08
CA ALA A 63 -6.37 3.11 -0.59
C ALA A 63 -5.28 2.16 -1.08
N VAL A 64 -4.84 2.27 -2.35
CA VAL A 64 -3.71 1.50 -2.90
C VAL A 64 -2.42 1.83 -2.16
N VAL A 65 -2.14 3.12 -1.93
CA VAL A 65 -0.94 3.57 -1.22
C VAL A 65 -0.96 3.08 0.23
N ALA A 66 -2.10 3.19 0.91
CA ALA A 66 -2.26 2.70 2.28
C ALA A 66 -2.07 1.18 2.38
N ARG A 67 -2.64 0.41 1.45
CA ARG A 67 -2.48 -1.05 1.38
C ARG A 67 -1.01 -1.46 1.24
N VAL A 68 -0.23 -0.78 0.39
CA VAL A 68 1.20 -1.05 0.26
C VAL A 68 1.97 -0.61 1.50
N ALA A 69 1.63 0.52 2.12
CA ALA A 69 2.26 0.96 3.37
C ALA A 69 1.99 -0.03 4.54
N GLU A 70 0.82 -0.66 4.58
CA GLU A 70 0.50 -1.71 5.53
C GLU A 70 1.36 -2.97 5.31
N GLN A 71 1.47 -3.41 4.05
CA GLN A 71 2.24 -4.59 3.65
C GLN A 71 3.76 -4.45 3.83
N THR A 72 4.27 -3.23 3.66
CA THR A 72 5.71 -2.93 3.61
C THR A 72 6.21 -2.14 4.82
N GLY A 73 5.37 -1.98 5.84
CA GLY A 73 5.77 -1.28 7.06
C GLY A 73 7.02 -1.90 7.72
N PRO A 74 7.68 -1.16 8.62
CA PRO A 74 8.91 -1.62 9.24
C PRO A 74 8.69 -2.90 10.03
N THR A 75 9.67 -3.78 9.94
CA THR A 75 9.80 -4.98 10.79
C THR A 75 10.80 -4.70 11.91
N GLU A 76 11.09 -5.71 12.74
CA GLU A 76 12.12 -5.58 13.77
C GLU A 76 13.46 -5.18 13.15
N ALA A 77 14.02 -4.06 13.60
CA ALA A 77 15.25 -3.50 13.06
C ALA A 77 16.46 -4.22 13.66
N ALA A 78 17.33 -4.75 12.81
CA ALA A 78 18.57 -5.38 13.25
C ALA A 78 19.60 -4.33 13.69
N GLY A 79 20.36 -4.63 14.75
CA GLY A 79 21.44 -3.79 15.24
C GLY A 79 21.51 -3.72 16.77
N ASP A 80 22.72 -3.61 17.29
CA ASP A 80 22.98 -3.53 18.73
C ASP A 80 22.80 -2.09 19.25
N THR A 81 23.01 -1.11 18.38
CA THR A 81 22.88 0.32 18.68
C THR A 81 21.67 0.96 17.99
N PRO A 82 21.10 2.05 18.54
CA PRO A 82 20.03 2.78 17.85
C PRO A 82 20.42 3.28 16.46
N ALA A 83 21.69 3.67 16.26
CA ALA A 83 22.20 4.10 14.97
C ALA A 83 22.15 2.99 13.92
N GLU A 84 22.57 1.76 14.29
CA GLU A 84 22.48 0.60 13.40
C GLU A 84 21.03 0.26 13.05
N ARG A 85 20.12 0.34 14.04
CA ARG A 85 18.69 0.10 13.81
C ARG A 85 18.05 1.15 12.89
N ILE A 86 18.44 2.42 12.99
CA ILE A 86 18.01 3.47 12.06
C ILE A 86 18.46 3.15 10.63
N VAL A 87 19.72 2.71 10.44
CA VAL A 87 20.22 2.30 9.12
C VAL A 87 19.43 1.11 8.58
N ALA A 88 19.18 0.09 9.41
CA ALA A 88 18.36 -1.06 9.01
C ALA A 88 16.92 -0.66 8.62
N LEU A 89 16.28 0.26 9.35
CA LEU A 89 14.96 0.79 9.00
C LEU A 89 14.99 1.54 7.66
N ALA A 90 16.04 2.33 7.41
CA ALA A 90 16.19 3.04 6.16
C ALA A 90 16.39 2.08 4.98
N GLU A 91 17.21 1.03 5.14
CA GLU A 91 17.39 -0.03 4.14
C GLU A 91 16.10 -0.78 3.81
N GLN A 92 15.27 -1.06 4.84
CA GLN A 92 13.94 -1.65 4.65
C GLN A 92 13.03 -0.72 3.83
N LEU A 93 12.98 0.57 4.17
CA LEU A 93 12.20 1.56 3.42
C LEU A 93 12.66 1.68 1.96
N TRP A 94 13.98 1.70 1.72
CA TRP A 94 14.54 1.72 0.36
C TRP A 94 14.17 0.47 -0.42
N SER A 95 14.31 -0.71 0.20
CA SER A 95 13.98 -2.00 -0.42
C SER A 95 12.49 -2.09 -0.77
N ALA A 96 11.61 -1.68 0.15
CA ALA A 96 10.18 -1.59 -0.08
C ALA A 96 9.84 -0.64 -1.24
N SER A 97 10.44 0.55 -1.25
CA SER A 97 10.23 1.54 -2.31
C SER A 97 10.66 1.03 -3.69
N LEU A 98 11.75 0.25 -3.76
CA LEU A 98 12.22 -0.36 -5.00
C LEU A 98 11.32 -1.51 -5.46
N ALA A 99 10.90 -2.37 -4.52
CA ALA A 99 9.98 -3.48 -4.80
C ALA A 99 8.63 -2.98 -5.31
N HIS A 100 8.16 -1.84 -4.79
CA HIS A 100 6.86 -1.23 -5.12
C HIS A 100 7.02 0.10 -5.88
N ARG A 101 8.02 0.20 -6.76
CA ARG A 101 8.39 1.46 -7.45
C ARG A 101 7.23 2.13 -8.18
N ASN A 102 6.28 1.34 -8.71
CA ASN A 102 5.14 1.85 -9.46
C ASN A 102 4.11 2.49 -8.51
N VAL A 103 3.91 1.90 -7.33
CA VAL A 103 3.06 2.49 -6.29
C VAL A 103 3.74 3.70 -5.66
N ALA A 104 5.05 3.68 -5.46
CA ALA A 104 5.80 4.86 -5.02
C ALA A 104 5.69 6.03 -6.00
N ALA A 105 5.78 5.76 -7.30
CA ALA A 105 5.57 6.78 -8.34
C ALA A 105 4.12 7.31 -8.35
N LEU A 106 3.12 6.43 -8.21
CA LEU A 106 1.72 6.83 -8.09
C LEU A 106 1.49 7.71 -6.85
N ALA A 107 2.05 7.32 -5.71
CA ALA A 107 1.96 8.09 -4.47
C ALA A 107 2.57 9.49 -4.64
N HIS A 108 3.73 9.59 -5.30
CA HIS A 108 4.36 10.88 -5.59
C HIS A 108 3.47 11.78 -6.47
N GLN A 109 2.91 11.23 -7.54
CA GLN A 109 2.00 11.97 -8.42
C GLN A 109 0.73 12.46 -7.70
N ALA A 110 0.26 11.70 -6.71
CA ALA A 110 -0.92 12.02 -5.91
C ALA A 110 -0.61 12.88 -4.66
N GLY A 111 0.66 13.24 -4.41
CA GLY A 111 1.06 13.95 -3.19
C GLY A 111 0.91 13.11 -1.90
N ALA A 112 0.91 11.79 -2.03
CA ALA A 112 0.64 10.82 -0.96
C ALA A 112 1.88 10.05 -0.48
N THR A 113 3.09 10.45 -0.89
CA THR A 113 4.35 9.76 -0.51
C THR A 113 4.52 9.59 1.00
N ALA A 114 4.07 10.58 1.79
CA ALA A 114 4.16 10.53 3.26
C ALA A 114 3.47 9.29 3.86
N LEU A 115 2.41 8.77 3.22
CA LEU A 115 1.72 7.57 3.71
C LEU A 115 2.60 6.31 3.67
N LEU A 116 3.53 6.21 2.71
CA LEU A 116 4.47 5.08 2.62
C LEU A 116 5.54 5.14 3.71
N GLY A 117 6.00 6.34 4.05
CA GLY A 117 7.08 6.57 5.00
C GLY A 117 6.63 6.65 6.47
N HIS A 118 5.35 6.95 6.73
CA HIS A 118 4.90 7.33 8.07
C HIS A 118 5.27 6.34 9.18
N ARG A 119 5.05 5.04 8.96
CA ARG A 119 5.40 4.02 9.97
C ARG A 119 6.91 3.89 10.18
N TYR A 120 7.71 4.13 9.14
CA TYR A 120 9.17 4.16 9.22
C TYR A 120 9.65 5.40 9.97
N GLU A 121 9.03 6.57 9.76
CA GLU A 121 9.31 7.79 10.51
C GLU A 121 9.04 7.58 12.00
N GLU A 122 7.91 6.98 12.37
CA GLU A 122 7.59 6.63 13.76
C GLU A 122 8.61 5.66 14.37
N ALA A 123 9.07 4.67 13.60
CA ALA A 123 10.08 3.72 14.06
C ALA A 123 11.44 4.39 14.27
N MET A 124 11.91 5.19 13.30
CA MET A 124 13.17 5.92 13.43
C MET A 124 13.11 6.95 14.56
N ALA A 125 11.97 7.61 14.78
CA ALA A 125 11.80 8.54 15.89
C ALA A 125 11.93 7.87 17.26
N ARG A 126 11.47 6.61 17.41
CA ARG A 126 11.68 5.81 18.62
C ARG A 126 13.17 5.53 18.86
N GLU A 127 13.89 5.14 17.81
CA GLU A 127 15.34 4.89 17.91
C GLU A 127 16.13 6.15 18.23
N LEU A 128 15.76 7.31 17.67
CA LEU A 128 16.36 8.59 18.02
C LEU A 128 16.12 8.93 19.50
N ALA A 129 14.91 8.71 20.00
CA ALA A 129 14.58 8.92 21.41
C ALA A 129 15.40 7.99 22.33
N ASP A 130 15.58 6.72 21.95
CA ASP A 130 16.41 5.76 22.69
C ASP A 130 17.90 6.15 22.68
N ALA A 131 18.36 6.85 21.64
CA ALA A 131 19.68 7.48 21.59
C ALA A 131 19.78 8.80 22.39
N GLY A 132 18.69 9.25 23.00
CA GLY A 132 18.61 10.52 23.74
C GLY A 132 18.42 11.76 22.86
N ILE A 133 18.16 11.59 21.56
CA ILE A 133 17.94 12.68 20.60
C ILE A 133 16.43 12.96 20.53
N THR A 134 16.01 14.13 21.02
CA THR A 134 14.59 14.49 21.12
C THR A 134 14.32 15.94 20.74
N GLY A 135 13.06 16.28 20.47
CA GLY A 135 12.65 17.65 20.14
C GLY A 135 13.26 18.16 18.84
N ASP A 136 13.70 19.42 18.82
CA ASP A 136 14.28 20.03 17.62
C ASP A 136 15.62 19.42 17.20
N ALA A 137 16.30 18.69 18.09
CA ALA A 137 17.49 17.94 17.74
C ALA A 137 17.20 16.68 16.89
N ALA A 138 15.93 16.28 16.79
CA ALA A 138 15.46 15.12 16.03
C ALA A 138 14.74 15.49 14.71
N ARG A 139 14.67 16.79 14.35
CA ARG A 139 14.03 17.27 13.12
C ARG A 139 14.98 17.39 11.93
#